data_AF-A0A968C3D2-F1
#
_entry.id   AF-A0A968C3D2-F1
#
_cell.length_a   1.000
_cell.length_b   1.000
_cell.length_c   1.000
_cell.angle_alpha   90.00
_cell.angle_beta   90.00
_cell.angle_gamma   90.00
#
_symmetry.space_group_name_H-M   'P 1'
#
loop_
_entity.id
_entity.type
_entity.pdbx_description
1 polymer ?
#
loop_
_entity_poly.entity_id
_entity_poly.type
_entity_poly.pdbx_seq_one_letter_code
_entity_poly.pdbx_strand_id
1 'polypeptide(L)'
;MRAIGGIGLAYGLLLAVLLIANALGGQFQIFRQSYYGVAILDNWLLTGLGEEFFFAGVLFTLVQKRIRRAWLAVLLTAIAFALWHLPGYLAIGLRTGDLGAGILFDLMLNLLSWSFFGTIYYLSGNLWLTAFAHASTDYGLLPAITDAPALGLLFMLG
;
A
#
# COMPACT_ATOMS: atom_id res chain seq x y z
N MET A 1 21.35 3.61 1.72
CA MET A 1 21.03 4.99 1.32
C MET A 1 20.71 5.18 -0.18
N ARG A 2 21.06 4.26 -1.11
CA ARG A 2 20.80 4.45 -2.56
C ARG A 2 19.38 4.05 -3.03
N ALA A 3 18.67 3.17 -2.32
CA ALA A 3 17.35 2.68 -2.73
C ALA A 3 16.20 3.68 -2.49
N ILE A 4 16.31 4.54 -1.46
CA ILE A 4 15.30 5.58 -1.14
C ILE A 4 15.23 6.63 -2.26
N GLY A 5 16.38 6.95 -2.88
CA GLY A 5 16.46 7.89 -3.98
C GLY A 5 15.74 7.40 -5.23
N GLY A 6 15.83 6.10 -5.56
CA GLY A 6 15.20 5.54 -6.76
C GLY A 6 13.67 5.53 -6.68
N ILE A 7 13.12 5.22 -5.51
CA ILE A 7 11.66 5.17 -5.28
C ILE A 7 11.07 6.59 -5.28
N GLY A 8 11.69 7.53 -4.57
CA GLY A 8 11.27 8.95 -4.60
C GLY A 8 11.32 9.55 -6.01
N LEU A 9 12.30 9.15 -6.82
CA LEU A 9 12.39 9.57 -8.22
C LEU A 9 11.24 9.01 -9.07
N ALA A 10 10.87 7.74 -8.88
CA ALA A 10 9.80 7.09 -9.61
C ALA A 10 8.43 7.74 -9.32
N TYR A 11 8.12 8.00 -8.05
CA TYR A 11 6.89 8.72 -7.68
C TYR A 11 6.90 10.17 -8.16
N GLY A 12 8.05 10.86 -8.10
CA GLY A 12 8.19 12.21 -8.63
C GLY A 12 7.99 12.27 -10.15
N LEU A 13 8.52 11.30 -10.88
CA LEU A 13 8.34 11.18 -12.33
C LEU A 13 6.89 10.86 -12.71
N LEU A 14 6.25 9.94 -11.99
CA LEU A 14 4.84 9.61 -12.20
C LEU A 14 3.96 10.85 -11.97
N LEU A 15 4.17 11.56 -10.87
CA LEU A 15 3.44 12.77 -10.55
C LEU A 15 3.64 13.83 -11.65
N ALA A 16 4.88 14.02 -12.13
CA ALA A 16 5.16 14.96 -13.21
C ALA A 16 4.45 14.58 -14.52
N VAL A 17 4.44 13.29 -14.89
CA VAL A 17 3.76 12.80 -16.10
C VAL A 17 2.25 13.01 -16.00
N LEU A 18 1.64 12.70 -14.85
CA LEU A 18 0.21 12.89 -14.65
C LEU A 18 -0.17 14.38 -14.69
N LEU A 19 0.64 15.26 -14.08
CA LEU A 19 0.44 16.72 -14.13
C LEU A 19 0.55 17.26 -15.56
N ILE A 20 1.51 16.78 -16.34
CA ILE A 20 1.68 17.16 -17.76
C ILE A 20 0.49 16.67 -18.59
N ALA A 21 0.06 15.42 -18.40
CA ALA A 21 -1.09 14.85 -19.12
C ALA A 21 -2.39 15.60 -18.79
N ASN A 22 -2.55 16.06 -17.54
CA ASN A 22 -3.67 16.90 -17.15
C ASN A 22 -3.59 18.31 -17.78
N ALA A 23 -2.41 18.93 -17.78
CA ALA A 23 -2.17 20.23 -18.41
C ALA A 23 -2.40 20.22 -19.94
N LEU A 24 -2.23 19.05 -20.58
CA LEU A 24 -2.50 18.83 -22.01
C LEU A 24 -3.98 18.48 -22.32
N GLY A 25 -4.88 18.60 -21.33
CA GLY A 25 -6.32 18.42 -21.51
C GLY A 25 -6.87 17.07 -21.06
N GLY A 26 -6.05 16.21 -20.46
CA GLY A 26 -6.51 14.95 -19.86
C GLY A 26 -7.27 15.18 -18.55
N GLN A 27 -8.44 14.56 -18.37
CA GLN A 27 -9.22 14.68 -17.15
C GLN A 27 -8.80 13.65 -16.09
N PHE A 28 -7.55 13.71 -15.66
CA PHE A 28 -7.04 12.84 -14.61
C PHE A 28 -7.25 13.47 -13.24
N GLN A 29 -8.05 12.85 -12.36
CA GLN A 29 -8.10 13.24 -10.96
C GLN A 29 -6.87 12.70 -10.22
N ILE A 30 -5.78 13.45 -10.33
CA ILE A 30 -4.47 13.10 -9.74
C ILE A 30 -4.54 13.14 -8.21
N PHE A 31 -5.34 14.07 -7.69
CA PHE A 31 -5.55 14.25 -6.27
C PHE A 31 -7.05 14.22 -5.98
N ARG A 32 -7.38 13.76 -4.79
CA ARG A 32 -8.74 13.86 -4.24
C ARG A 32 -9.19 15.33 -4.33
N GLN A 33 -10.35 15.58 -4.95
CA GLN A 33 -10.88 16.95 -5.02
C GLN A 33 -11.55 17.40 -3.72
N SER A 34 -11.87 16.47 -2.83
CA SER A 34 -12.45 16.76 -1.51
C SER A 34 -11.84 15.87 -0.43
N TYR A 35 -11.20 16.52 0.54
CA TYR A 35 -10.62 15.90 1.72
C TYR A 35 -11.63 15.93 2.85
N TYR A 36 -12.07 14.77 3.32
CA TYR A 36 -12.94 14.66 4.48
C TYR A 36 -12.09 14.31 5.70
N GLY A 37 -11.98 15.24 6.66
CA GLY A 37 -11.15 15.08 7.85
C GLY A 37 -11.44 13.80 8.64
N VAL A 38 -12.72 13.41 8.72
CA VAL A 38 -13.14 12.17 9.40
C VAL A 38 -12.66 10.93 8.66
N ALA A 39 -12.76 10.89 7.33
CA ALA A 39 -12.27 9.76 6.53
C ALA A 39 -10.74 9.64 6.54
N ILE A 40 -10.03 10.77 6.65
CA ILE A 40 -8.56 10.78 6.89
C ILE A 40 -8.29 10.13 8.23
N LEU A 41 -8.96 10.61 9.28
CA LEU A 41 -8.78 10.13 10.65
C LEU A 41 -9.10 8.64 10.77
N ASP A 42 -10.20 8.17 10.18
CA ASP A 42 -10.59 6.76 10.22
C ASP A 42 -9.59 5.89 9.47
N ASN A 43 -9.17 6.27 8.27
CA ASN A 43 -8.16 5.53 7.51
C ASN A 43 -6.80 5.52 8.21
N TRP A 44 -6.45 6.61 8.88
CA TRP A 44 -5.21 6.73 9.63
C TRP A 44 -5.24 5.94 10.94
N LEU A 45 -6.32 6.01 11.71
CA LEU A 45 -6.45 5.38 13.02
C LEU A 45 -6.69 3.87 12.90
N LEU A 46 -7.59 3.46 12.01
CA LEU A 46 -8.04 2.07 11.94
C LEU A 46 -7.18 1.25 10.98
N THR A 47 -6.89 1.78 9.79
CA THR A 47 -6.14 1.06 8.75
C THR A 47 -4.64 1.21 9.00
N GLY A 48 -4.08 2.41 8.80
CA GLY A 48 -2.63 2.59 8.82
C GLY A 48 -1.99 2.40 10.21
N LEU A 49 -2.60 2.91 11.28
CA LEU A 49 -2.09 2.70 12.64
C LEU A 49 -2.38 1.28 13.13
N GLY A 50 -3.65 0.84 13.07
CA GLY A 50 -4.06 -0.47 13.58
C GLY A 50 -3.27 -1.63 12.94
N GLU A 51 -3.13 -1.62 11.63
CA GLU A 51 -2.38 -2.64 10.91
C GLU A 51 -0.90 -2.60 11.24
N GLU A 52 -0.26 -1.43 11.25
CA GLU A 52 1.18 -1.37 11.55
C GLU A 52 1.49 -1.71 13.02
N PHE A 53 0.62 -1.36 13.97
CA PHE A 53 0.78 -1.81 15.36
C PHE A 53 0.83 -3.34 15.46
N PHE A 54 -0.04 -4.05 14.73
CA PHE A 54 -0.04 -5.50 14.71
C PHE A 54 1.11 -6.06 13.87
N PHE A 55 1.22 -5.70 12.60
CA PHE A 55 2.16 -6.32 11.67
C PHE A 55 3.60 -5.90 11.91
N ALA A 56 3.91 -4.61 12.03
CA ALA A 56 5.26 -4.15 12.32
C ALA A 56 5.59 -4.28 13.82
N GLY A 57 4.70 -3.79 14.69
CA GLY A 57 4.93 -3.77 16.13
C GLY A 57 5.01 -5.16 16.75
N VAL A 58 4.07 -6.05 16.43
CA VAL A 58 3.97 -7.39 17.04
C VAL A 58 4.56 -8.47 16.13
N LEU A 59 3.96 -8.72 14.97
CA LEU A 59 4.26 -9.90 14.17
C LEU A 59 5.70 -9.90 13.64
N PHE A 60 6.12 -8.82 12.96
CA PHE A 60 7.48 -8.68 12.46
C PHE A 60 8.51 -8.79 13.58
N THR A 61 8.29 -8.12 14.71
CA THR A 61 9.17 -8.20 15.88
C THR A 61 9.32 -9.64 16.39
N LEU A 62 8.22 -10.42 16.42
CA LEU A 62 8.25 -11.83 16.82
C LEU A 62 8.97 -12.72 15.78
N VAL A 63 8.70 -12.51 14.49
CA VAL A 63 9.33 -13.26 13.39
C VAL A 63 10.83 -12.98 13.35
N GLN A 64 11.24 -11.71 13.47
CA GLN A 64 12.64 -11.28 13.47
C GLN A 64 13.44 -11.85 14.66
N LYS A 65 12.79 -12.04 15.82
CA LYS A 65 13.41 -12.73 16.96
C LYS A 65 13.73 -14.20 16.68
N ARG A 66 12.99 -14.84 15.77
CA ARG A 66 13.15 -16.25 15.40
C ARG A 66 14.00 -16.45 14.14
N ILE A 67 14.02 -15.48 13.24
CA ILE A 67 14.67 -15.57 11.93
C ILE A 67 15.82 -14.56 11.85
N ARG A 68 17.05 -15.06 11.69
CA ARG A 68 18.25 -14.19 11.59
C ARG A 68 18.29 -13.30 10.35
N ARG A 69 17.58 -13.69 9.28
CA ARG A 69 17.60 -12.99 7.99
C ARG A 69 16.43 -12.01 7.92
N ALA A 70 16.73 -10.72 8.04
CA ALA A 70 15.72 -9.66 8.06
C ALA A 70 14.78 -9.67 6.84
N TRP A 71 15.33 -9.89 5.63
CA TRP A 71 14.51 -9.94 4.41
C TRP A 71 13.50 -11.09 4.42
N LEU A 72 13.81 -12.23 5.08
CA LEU A 72 12.85 -13.32 5.25
C LEU A 72 11.76 -12.96 6.25
N ALA A 73 12.11 -12.25 7.33
CA ALA A 73 11.11 -11.78 8.29
C ALA A 73 10.15 -10.76 7.65
N VAL A 74 10.67 -9.88 6.79
CA VAL A 74 9.85 -8.96 5.99
C VAL A 74 8.93 -9.77 5.07
N LEU A 75 9.47 -10.68 4.27
CA LEU A 75 8.68 -11.46 3.32
C LEU A 75 7.58 -12.28 4.00
N LEU A 76 7.88 -12.96 5.11
CA LEU A 76 6.90 -13.78 5.82
C LEU A 76 5.78 -12.94 6.44
N THR A 77 6.13 -11.78 6.97
CA THR A 77 5.12 -10.87 7.54
C THR A 77 4.30 -10.23 6.42
N ALA A 78 4.90 -9.93 5.26
CA ALA A 78 4.19 -9.46 4.08
C ALA A 78 3.20 -10.50 3.53
N ILE A 79 3.58 -11.78 3.52
CA ILE A 79 2.67 -12.87 3.15
C ILE A 79 1.50 -12.94 4.13
N ALA A 80 1.77 -12.84 5.44
CA ALA A 80 0.71 -12.82 6.44
C ALA A 80 -0.23 -11.61 6.27
N PHE A 81 0.32 -10.44 5.94
CA PHE A 81 -0.44 -9.23 5.65
C PHE A 81 -1.33 -9.38 4.41
N ALA A 82 -0.80 -9.94 3.32
CA ALA A 82 -1.60 -10.22 2.13
C ALA A 82 -2.75 -11.19 2.44
N LEU A 83 -2.45 -12.30 3.13
CA LEU A 83 -3.45 -13.31 3.48
C LEU A 83 -4.52 -12.80 4.46
N TRP A 84 -4.20 -11.81 5.30
CA TRP A 84 -5.18 -11.14 6.16
C TRP A 84 -6.33 -10.51 5.37
N HIS A 85 -6.06 -10.04 4.15
CA HIS A 85 -7.07 -9.39 3.29
C HIS A 85 -7.93 -10.39 2.50
N LEU A 86 -7.50 -11.64 2.37
CA LEU A 86 -8.17 -12.67 1.57
C LEU A 86 -9.66 -12.85 1.92
N PRO A 87 -10.10 -12.90 3.21
CA PRO A 87 -11.52 -13.06 3.53
C PRO A 87 -12.38 -11.92 2.98
N GLY A 88 -11.88 -10.68 3.01
CA GLY A 88 -12.58 -9.52 2.46
C GLY A 88 -12.73 -9.60 0.94
N TYR A 89 -11.65 -9.96 0.24
CA TYR A 89 -11.67 -10.14 -1.21
C TYR A 89 -12.59 -11.27 -1.64
N LEU A 90 -12.58 -12.41 -0.94
CA LEU A 90 -13.50 -13.51 -1.22
C LEU A 90 -14.95 -13.11 -0.98
N ALA A 91 -15.25 -12.37 0.09
CA ALA A 91 -16.61 -11.90 0.37
C ALA A 91 -17.13 -10.96 -0.73
N ILE A 92 -16.28 -10.03 -1.20
CA ILE A 92 -16.63 -9.13 -2.31
C ILE A 92 -16.80 -9.94 -3.59
N GLY A 93 -15.86 -10.80 -3.94
CA GLY A 93 -15.91 -11.62 -5.15
C GLY A 93 -17.12 -12.56 -5.19
N LEU A 94 -17.51 -13.16 -4.06
CA LEU A 94 -18.75 -13.94 -3.95
C LEU A 94 -19.99 -13.08 -4.20
N ARG A 95 -20.00 -11.85 -3.70
CA ARG A 95 -21.13 -10.91 -3.88
C ARG A 95 -21.22 -10.40 -5.31
N THR A 96 -20.10 -10.16 -5.97
CA THR A 96 -20.05 -9.60 -7.34
C THR A 96 -20.06 -10.68 -8.43
N GLY A 97 -19.87 -11.96 -8.06
CA GLY A 97 -19.75 -13.06 -9.02
C GLY A 97 -18.38 -13.15 -9.70
N ASP A 98 -17.37 -12.46 -9.18
CA ASP A 98 -16.01 -12.42 -9.73
C ASP A 98 -14.99 -12.92 -8.70
N LEU A 99 -14.67 -14.21 -8.78
CA LEU A 99 -13.64 -14.87 -7.95
C LEU A 99 -12.34 -15.11 -8.72
N GLY A 100 -12.07 -14.29 -9.74
CA GLY A 100 -11.00 -14.50 -10.70
C GLY A 100 -9.63 -13.95 -10.28
N ALA A 101 -8.83 -13.64 -11.30
CA ALA A 101 -7.45 -13.15 -11.18
C ALA A 101 -7.32 -11.83 -10.40
N GLY A 102 -8.41 -11.05 -10.26
CA GLY A 102 -8.43 -9.81 -9.47
C GLY A 102 -8.02 -10.05 -8.01
N ILE A 103 -8.52 -11.12 -7.38
CA ILE A 103 -8.18 -11.43 -5.98
C ILE A 103 -6.69 -11.74 -5.83
N LEU A 104 -6.13 -12.56 -6.73
CA LEU A 104 -4.70 -12.89 -6.69
C LEU A 104 -3.84 -11.64 -6.83
N PHE A 105 -4.26 -10.74 -7.69
CA PHE A 105 -3.59 -9.49 -7.96
C PHE A 105 -3.65 -8.52 -6.77
N ASP A 106 -4.81 -8.39 -6.14
CA ASP A 106 -4.96 -7.58 -4.92
C ASP A 106 -4.10 -8.12 -3.77
N LEU A 107 -3.99 -9.45 -3.62
CA LEU A 107 -3.08 -10.07 -2.66
C LEU A 107 -1.61 -9.77 -2.99
N MET A 108 -1.24 -9.79 -4.27
CA MET A 108 0.12 -9.46 -4.71
C MET A 108 0.46 -7.99 -4.40
N LEU A 109 -0.48 -7.07 -4.57
CA LEU A 109 -0.29 -5.68 -4.16
C LEU A 109 -0.06 -5.55 -2.66
N ASN A 110 -0.86 -6.22 -1.83
CA ASN A 110 -0.69 -6.20 -0.38
C ASN A 110 0.66 -6.79 0.06
N LEU A 111 1.10 -7.84 -0.63
CA LEU A 111 2.42 -8.42 -0.41
C LEU A 111 3.52 -7.39 -0.71
N LEU A 112 3.42 -6.67 -1.82
CA LEU A 112 4.38 -5.65 -2.23
C LEU A 112 4.34 -4.43 -1.31
N SER A 113 3.15 -3.94 -0.95
CA SER A 113 2.97 -2.79 -0.06
C SER A 113 3.57 -3.06 1.30
N TRP A 114 3.26 -4.20 1.92
CA TRP A 114 3.81 -4.50 3.23
C TRP A 114 5.31 -4.86 3.16
N SER A 115 5.80 -5.44 2.05
CA SER A 115 7.25 -5.59 1.85
C SER A 115 7.97 -4.24 1.90
N PHE A 116 7.36 -3.18 1.38
CA PHE A 116 7.87 -1.82 1.46
C PHE A 116 7.79 -1.26 2.89
N PHE A 117 6.64 -1.33 3.55
CA PHE A 117 6.46 -0.83 4.92
C PHE A 117 7.30 -1.59 5.95
N GLY A 118 7.36 -2.91 5.86
CA GLY A 118 8.23 -3.76 6.67
C GLY A 118 9.72 -3.44 6.47
N THR A 119 10.12 -3.04 5.25
CA THR A 119 11.50 -2.56 5.00
C THR A 119 11.74 -1.20 5.66
N ILE A 120 10.79 -0.26 5.60
CA ILE A 120 10.88 1.02 6.33
C ILE A 120 11.03 0.76 7.82
N TYR A 121 10.20 -0.11 8.39
CA TYR A 121 10.24 -0.43 9.81
C TYR A 121 11.57 -1.10 10.20
N TYR A 122 12.03 -2.07 9.41
CA TYR A 122 13.31 -2.73 9.65
C TYR A 122 14.50 -1.75 9.66
N LEU A 123 14.53 -0.81 8.70
CA LEU A 123 15.64 0.13 8.55
C LEU A 123 15.59 1.28 9.57
N SER A 124 14.40 1.68 10.01
CA SER A 124 14.22 2.84 10.88
C SER A 124 14.01 2.48 12.36
N GLY A 125 13.48 1.29 12.66
CA GLY A 125 12.98 0.92 13.98
C GLY A 125 11.81 1.79 14.47
N ASN A 126 11.22 2.60 13.60
CA ASN A 126 10.24 3.63 13.97
C ASN A 126 8.84 3.23 13.50
N LEU A 127 8.03 2.74 14.44
CA LEU A 127 6.65 2.33 14.18
C LEU A 127 5.80 3.49 13.63
N TRP A 128 5.99 4.69 14.18
CA TRP A 128 5.24 5.86 13.75
C TRP A 128 5.53 6.20 12.30
N LEU A 129 6.81 6.23 11.91
CA LEU A 129 7.19 6.49 10.51
C LEU A 129 6.53 5.50 9.55
N THR A 130 6.52 4.21 9.90
CA THR A 130 5.86 3.19 9.09
C THR A 130 4.35 3.41 9.02
N ALA A 131 3.69 3.66 10.14
CA ALA A 131 2.25 3.94 10.21
C ALA A 131 1.88 5.19 9.40
N PHE A 132 2.67 6.26 9.50
CA PHE A 132 2.50 7.47 8.70
C PHE A 132 2.67 7.18 7.20
N ALA A 133 3.69 6.41 6.82
CA ALA A 133 3.93 6.04 5.42
C ALA A 133 2.79 5.18 4.85
N HIS A 134 2.30 4.21 5.62
CA HIS A 134 1.18 3.36 5.25
C HIS A 134 -0.11 4.18 5.09
N ALA A 135 -0.51 4.90 6.14
CA ALA A 135 -1.72 5.70 6.15
C ALA A 135 -1.74 6.76 5.04
N SER A 136 -0.59 7.35 4.72
CA SER A 136 -0.46 8.33 3.64
C SER A 136 -0.58 7.69 2.25
N THR A 137 -0.11 6.45 2.09
CA THR A 137 -0.17 5.71 0.82
C THR A 137 -1.61 5.30 0.52
N ASP A 138 -2.30 4.71 1.49
CA ASP A 138 -3.71 4.35 1.34
C ASP A 138 -4.57 5.58 1.05
N TYR A 139 -4.35 6.66 1.83
CA TYR A 139 -5.14 7.87 1.70
C TYR A 139 -4.88 8.62 0.38
N GLY A 140 -3.63 8.66 -0.07
CA GLY A 140 -3.24 9.32 -1.33
C GLY A 140 -3.69 8.55 -2.58
N LEU A 141 -3.72 7.23 -2.52
CA LEU A 141 -4.03 6.37 -3.67
C LEU A 141 -5.52 6.02 -3.81
N LEU A 142 -6.30 6.15 -2.72
CA LEU A 142 -7.73 5.86 -2.69
C LEU A 142 -8.53 6.42 -3.89
N PRO A 143 -8.37 7.69 -4.34
CA PRO A 143 -9.17 8.23 -5.45
C PRO A 143 -8.70 7.80 -6.85
N ALA A 144 -7.39 7.63 -7.06
CA ALA A 144 -6.85 7.28 -8.37
C ALA A 144 -7.09 5.80 -8.72
N ILE A 145 -7.19 4.94 -7.70
CA ILE A 145 -7.42 3.49 -7.86
C ILE A 145 -8.92 3.18 -7.97
N THR A 146 -9.80 3.88 -7.25
CA THR A 146 -11.25 3.58 -7.27
C THR A 146 -11.95 4.08 -8.53
N ASP A 147 -11.48 5.18 -9.14
CA ASP A 147 -12.24 5.87 -10.19
C ASP A 147 -11.73 5.57 -11.63
N ALA A 148 -10.57 4.92 -11.78
CA ALA A 148 -10.01 4.54 -13.08
C ALA A 148 -9.21 3.21 -13.03
N PRO A 149 -9.88 2.04 -13.02
CA PRO A 149 -9.23 0.73 -12.84
C PRO A 149 -8.15 0.39 -13.88
N ALA A 150 -8.20 1.01 -15.07
CA ALA A 150 -7.16 0.85 -16.10
C ALA A 150 -5.81 1.53 -15.75
N LEU A 151 -5.83 2.63 -14.99
CA LEU A 151 -4.61 3.28 -14.49
C LEU A 151 -3.99 2.49 -13.33
N GLY A 152 -4.83 1.85 -12.50
CA GLY A 152 -4.38 0.81 -11.57
C GLY A 152 -3.58 -0.26 -12.32
N LEU A 153 -4.20 -0.91 -13.31
CA LEU A 153 -3.60 -1.96 -14.14
C LEU A 153 -2.25 -1.58 -14.81
N LEU A 154 -2.08 -0.35 -15.28
CA LEU A 154 -0.82 0.13 -15.89
C LEU A 154 0.30 0.33 -14.86
N PHE A 155 -0.02 0.71 -13.62
CA PHE A 155 0.95 0.81 -12.53
C PHE A 155 1.45 -0.56 -12.04
N MET A 156 0.72 -1.62 -12.37
CA MET A 156 1.05 -3.00 -12.01
C MET A 156 1.82 -3.77 -13.08
N LEU A 157 2.06 -3.18 -14.27
CA LEU A 157 2.79 -3.80 -15.37
C LEU A 157 4.13 -3.08 -15.70
N GLY A 158 4.56 -2.13 -14.87
CA GLY A 158 5.82 -1.39 -14.99
C GLY A 158 6.73 -1.57 -13.78
#